data_AF-A0AB36P0A8-F1
#
_entry.id   AF-A0AB36P0A8-F1
#
_cell.length_a   1.000
_cell.length_b   1.000
_cell.length_c   1.000
_cell.angle_alpha   90.00
_cell.angle_beta   90.00
_cell.angle_gamma   90.00
#
_symmetry.space_group_name_H-M   'P 1'
#
loop_
_entity.id
_entity.type
_entity.pdbx_description
1 polymer ?
#
loop_
_entity_poly.entity_id
_entity_poly.type
_entity_poly.pdbx_seq_one_letter_code
_entity_poly.pdbx_strand_id
1 'polypeptide(L)'
;MINKIKYRIIILLALVSFTACQNDDNSTLATIDAMVAEPGDLLNQAFPLNKVRVEGEGLAGLKKITLDNKINISFNPNHNSDKAFIFTVPFDDKLGSRFGVQPITFETAAGSFTKEIEILQPVPTITKTIPEIATPGSPLEIEGTWFYNISSITLDGKAISYTSKSSSSIIIGVPEDAVFGSELVLTTPGGIAKKVIQIPPPVTPEVIVIVSDFDGNGVRTSWNSYGDIDSFNANTTGGPTGNYATLAWTGSTANGYNGSSAGGGTSFLSASNTDAAKTFIDIDVSANVVGAQFAIQLNTIDGKDYGYNFKVTDTNWTTKTITLADFKDNYGFGLPATTLDASKVNEIKVGIVQSDTPNPSVIKFDNIKIRYE
;
A
#
# COMPACT_ATOMS: atom_id res chain seq x y z
N MET A 1 -3.28 -46.40 112.57
CA MET A 1 -4.37 -46.93 111.74
C MET A 1 -4.61 -45.95 110.60
N ILE A 2 -4.38 -46.37 109.34
CA ILE A 2 -5.19 -46.03 108.12
C ILE A 2 -5.30 -44.51 107.78
N ASN A 3 -4.86 -43.95 106.65
CA ASN A 3 -4.76 -44.48 105.29
C ASN A 3 -3.89 -43.59 104.36
N LYS A 4 -2.96 -44.25 103.65
CA LYS A 4 -2.55 -44.14 102.22
C LYS A 4 -2.75 -42.79 101.47
N ILE A 5 -1.65 -42.12 101.06
CA ILE A 5 -0.95 -42.22 99.74
C ILE A 5 -1.67 -41.47 98.59
N LYS A 6 -1.06 -40.39 98.07
CA LYS A 6 -0.36 -40.29 96.75
C LYS A 6 0.33 -38.92 96.60
N TYR A 7 1.65 -38.89 96.80
CA TYR A 7 2.70 -38.61 95.78
C TYR A 7 2.67 -37.18 95.20
N ARG A 8 3.56 -36.28 95.66
CA ARG A 8 4.93 -35.98 95.13
C ARG A 8 4.84 -34.99 93.95
N ILE A 9 5.63 -33.92 93.77
CA ILE A 9 7.00 -33.58 94.17
C ILE A 9 7.16 -32.07 93.83
N ILE A 10 7.63 -31.21 94.75
CA ILE A 10 9.01 -30.67 94.87
C ILE A 10 9.28 -29.53 93.85
N ILE A 11 9.36 -28.25 94.30
CA ILE A 11 10.58 -27.50 94.78
C ILE A 11 11.34 -26.93 93.55
N LEU A 12 11.93 -25.74 93.46
CA LEU A 12 12.49 -24.71 94.35
C LEU A 12 12.72 -23.47 93.42
N LEU A 13 12.37 -22.25 93.83
CA LEU A 13 13.30 -21.18 94.26
C LEU A 13 14.23 -20.58 93.17
N ALA A 14 13.99 -19.32 92.81
CA ALA A 14 14.96 -18.40 92.22
C ALA A 14 14.49 -16.95 92.53
N LEU A 15 14.87 -16.39 93.68
CA LEU A 15 15.99 -15.44 93.84
C LEU A 15 16.48 -14.77 92.53
N VAL A 16 16.26 -13.46 92.53
CA VAL A 16 16.56 -12.48 91.49
C VAL A 16 18.05 -12.14 91.52
N SER A 17 18.73 -12.31 90.39
CA SER A 17 19.99 -11.63 90.10
C SER A 17 20.15 -11.42 88.60
N PHE A 18 20.23 -10.14 88.25
CA PHE A 18 20.59 -9.49 86.99
C PHE A 18 21.34 -10.31 85.93
N THR A 19 20.79 -10.30 84.70
CA THR A 19 21.57 -10.20 83.47
C THR A 19 20.84 -9.28 82.50
N ALA A 20 21.47 -8.15 82.19
CA ALA A 20 21.11 -7.29 81.08
C ALA A 20 21.24 -8.08 79.77
N CYS A 21 20.14 -8.25 79.03
CA CYS A 21 20.26 -8.54 77.60
C CYS A 21 20.71 -7.24 76.93
N GLN A 22 21.91 -7.29 76.36
CA GLN A 22 22.34 -6.37 75.32
C GLN A 22 21.23 -6.32 74.26
N ASN A 23 20.84 -5.10 73.86
CA ASN A 23 20.20 -4.93 72.57
C ASN A 23 21.23 -5.40 71.55
N ASP A 24 21.09 -6.64 71.08
CA ASP A 24 21.65 -7.00 69.79
C ASP A 24 21.05 -6.00 68.80
N ASP A 25 21.90 -5.15 68.22
CA ASP A 25 21.61 -4.44 66.99
C ASP A 25 21.30 -5.52 65.95
N ASN A 26 20.03 -5.93 65.93
CA ASN A 26 19.45 -6.72 64.88
C ASN A 26 19.35 -5.77 63.68
N SER A 27 20.50 -5.48 63.07
CA SER A 27 20.56 -4.97 61.72
C SER A 27 19.92 -6.05 60.85
N THR A 28 18.61 -5.96 60.69
CA THR A 28 17.87 -6.78 59.74
C THR A 28 18.55 -6.57 58.40
N LEU A 29 19.21 -7.61 57.90
CA LEU A 29 19.86 -7.57 56.60
C LEU A 29 18.82 -7.13 55.58
N ALA A 30 19.14 -6.09 54.80
CA ALA A 30 18.22 -5.60 53.79
C ALA A 30 17.87 -6.70 52.79
N THR A 31 16.58 -6.88 52.50
CA THR A 31 16.09 -7.86 51.53
C THR A 31 15.41 -7.14 50.38
N ILE A 32 15.51 -7.70 49.18
CA ILE A 32 14.59 -7.43 48.09
C ILE A 32 13.75 -8.68 47.92
N ASP A 33 12.44 -8.51 48.08
CA ASP A 33 11.44 -9.54 47.90
C ASP A 33 10.92 -9.55 46.46
N ALA A 34 10.71 -8.36 45.87
CA ALA A 34 10.22 -8.23 44.50
C ALA A 34 10.69 -6.94 43.82
N MET A 35 10.86 -7.01 42.50
CA MET A 35 10.93 -5.86 41.62
C MET A 35 9.77 -5.98 40.62
N VAL A 36 8.82 -5.06 40.67
CA VAL A 36 7.60 -5.10 39.85
C VAL A 36 7.58 -3.90 38.91
N ALA A 37 7.53 -4.16 37.60
CA ALA A 37 7.48 -3.11 36.59
C ALA A 37 6.05 -2.77 36.16
N GLU A 38 5.79 -1.47 36.01
CA GLU A 38 4.53 -0.92 35.52
C GLU A 38 4.74 -0.20 34.18
N PRO A 39 3.79 -0.36 33.21
CA PRO A 39 2.59 -1.19 33.28
C PRO A 39 2.88 -2.69 33.12
N GLY A 40 1.94 -3.54 33.59
CA GLY A 40 1.93 -4.99 33.33
C GLY A 40 2.35 -5.88 34.51
N ASP A 41 2.71 -5.30 35.65
CA ASP A 41 3.11 -5.99 36.88
C ASP A 41 4.15 -7.10 36.65
N LEU A 42 5.12 -6.83 35.77
CA LEU A 42 6.16 -7.79 35.40
C LEU A 42 7.12 -7.97 36.59
N LEU A 43 7.26 -9.21 37.06
CA LEU A 43 8.15 -9.55 38.18
C LEU A 43 9.58 -9.81 37.68
N ASN A 44 10.54 -9.03 38.18
CA ASN A 44 11.97 -9.08 37.82
C ASN A 44 12.24 -8.92 36.32
N GLN A 45 11.28 -8.36 35.58
CA GLN A 45 11.41 -8.02 34.16
C GLN A 45 10.86 -6.61 33.95
N ALA A 46 11.40 -5.88 32.98
CA ALA A 46 10.92 -4.56 32.63
C ALA A 46 11.21 -4.22 31.18
N PHE A 47 10.37 -3.41 30.56
CA PHE A 47 10.74 -2.72 29.32
C PHE A 47 11.57 -1.46 29.64
N PRO A 48 12.37 -0.99 28.68
CA PRO A 48 12.91 0.35 28.69
C PRO A 48 11.87 1.40 29.11
N LEU A 49 12.28 2.35 29.95
CA LEU A 49 11.47 3.47 30.43
C LEU A 49 10.28 3.09 31.33
N ASN A 50 10.06 1.80 31.63
CA ASN A 50 9.10 1.40 32.65
C ASN A 50 9.54 1.88 34.03
N LYS A 51 8.55 2.16 34.88
CA LYS A 51 8.78 2.35 36.30
C LYS A 51 8.86 0.99 36.98
N VAL A 52 9.82 0.81 37.86
CA VAL A 52 9.99 -0.39 38.66
C VAL A 52 9.85 -0.02 40.12
N ARG A 53 8.89 -0.65 40.79
CA ARG A 53 8.74 -0.61 42.24
C ARG A 53 9.51 -1.77 42.83
N VAL A 54 10.46 -1.46 43.71
CA VAL A 54 11.21 -2.45 44.48
C VAL A 54 10.58 -2.56 45.85
N GLU A 55 10.33 -3.77 46.31
CA GLU A 55 9.71 -4.09 47.61
C GLU A 55 10.64 -5.00 48.43
N GLY A 56 10.71 -4.74 49.73
CA GLY A 56 11.52 -5.50 50.66
C GLY A 56 11.57 -4.89 52.06
N GLU A 57 12.65 -5.14 52.79
CA GLU A 57 12.91 -4.59 54.13
C GLU A 57 14.33 -4.01 54.21
N GLY A 58 14.55 -2.99 55.06
CA GLY A 58 15.87 -2.37 55.23
C GLY A 58 16.34 -1.52 54.05
N LEU A 59 15.41 -1.03 53.21
CA LEU A 59 15.71 -0.29 51.98
C LEU A 59 15.94 1.22 52.20
N ALA A 60 15.83 1.70 53.44
CA ALA A 60 16.01 3.09 53.77
C ALA A 60 17.42 3.60 53.40
N GLY A 61 17.50 4.86 52.98
CA GLY A 61 18.77 5.50 52.66
C GLY A 61 19.43 4.98 51.39
N LEU A 62 18.65 4.62 50.35
CA LEU A 62 19.13 4.33 49.01
C LEU A 62 19.99 5.50 48.49
N LYS A 63 21.23 5.18 48.09
CA LYS A 63 22.26 6.12 47.63
C LYS A 63 22.49 6.00 46.13
N LYS A 64 22.47 4.76 45.61
CA LYS A 64 22.83 4.49 44.22
C LYS A 64 22.12 3.24 43.72
N ILE A 65 21.74 3.28 42.45
CA ILE A 65 21.27 2.14 41.68
C ILE A 65 22.18 2.02 40.46
N THR A 66 22.73 0.83 40.23
CA THR A 66 23.61 0.55 39.09
C THR A 66 23.09 -0.65 38.31
N LEU A 67 22.81 -0.46 37.03
CA LEU A 67 22.37 -1.51 36.10
C LEU A 67 23.54 -1.99 35.24
N ASP A 68 23.64 -3.32 35.09
CA ASP A 68 24.72 -4.03 34.38
C ASP A 68 26.13 -3.59 34.82
N ASN A 69 26.27 -3.14 36.07
CA ASN A 69 27.48 -2.55 36.65
C ASN A 69 28.05 -1.33 35.89
N LYS A 70 27.27 -0.72 34.99
CA LYS A 70 27.71 0.36 34.10
C LYS A 70 26.85 1.61 34.21
N ILE A 71 25.54 1.43 34.30
CA ILE A 71 24.57 2.51 34.13
C ILE A 71 24.06 2.92 35.49
N ASN A 72 24.35 4.15 35.90
CA ASN A 72 23.76 4.72 37.11
C ASN A 72 22.31 5.12 36.82
N ILE A 73 21.38 4.59 37.60
CA ILE A 73 19.96 4.93 37.48
C ILE A 73 19.64 6.07 38.45
N SER A 74 19.00 7.11 37.93
CA SER A 74 18.46 8.20 38.74
C SER A 74 17.17 7.76 39.44
N PHE A 75 17.01 8.18 40.68
CA PHE A 75 15.80 7.95 41.48
C PHE A 75 15.46 9.20 42.28
N ASN A 76 14.20 9.31 42.72
CA ASN A 76 13.76 10.39 43.59
C ASN A 76 13.75 9.90 45.05
N PRO A 77 14.62 10.42 45.93
CA PRO A 77 14.68 10.00 47.33
C PRO A 77 13.35 10.17 48.08
N ASN A 78 12.46 11.07 47.64
CA ASN A 78 11.14 11.28 48.27
C ASN A 78 10.18 10.09 48.04
N HIS A 79 10.48 9.21 47.09
CA HIS A 79 9.73 7.97 46.88
C HIS A 79 10.41 6.76 47.54
N ASN A 80 11.46 6.97 48.33
CA ASN A 80 12.13 5.93 49.09
C ASN A 80 11.55 5.81 50.50
N SER A 81 11.40 4.58 50.96
CA SER A 81 11.03 4.21 52.31
C SER A 81 11.86 3.00 52.74
N ASP A 82 11.71 2.57 53.99
CA ASP A 82 12.36 1.34 54.42
C ASP A 82 11.86 0.08 53.70
N LYS A 83 10.67 0.15 53.10
CA LYS A 83 10.00 -1.01 52.48
C LYS A 83 9.95 -1.01 50.97
N ALA A 84 10.10 0.16 50.36
CA ALA A 84 9.98 0.29 48.93
C ALA A 84 10.62 1.57 48.40
N PHE A 85 11.06 1.50 47.15
CA PHE A 85 11.41 2.65 46.33
C PHE A 85 11.05 2.41 44.87
N ILE A 86 11.07 3.48 44.07
CA ILE A 86 10.72 3.43 42.66
C ILE A 86 11.85 4.05 41.84
N PHE A 87 12.19 3.40 40.73
CA PHE A 87 13.07 3.97 39.71
C PHE A 87 12.49 3.76 38.31
N THR A 88 13.06 4.41 37.30
CA THR A 88 12.71 4.20 35.89
C THR A 88 13.88 3.52 35.21
N VAL A 89 13.62 2.46 34.44
CA VAL A 89 14.67 1.74 33.70
C VAL A 89 15.19 2.66 32.59
N PRO A 90 16.45 3.12 32.64
CA PRO A 90 17.01 3.87 31.53
C PRO A 90 17.28 2.92 30.36
N PHE A 91 17.28 3.48 29.14
CA PHE A 91 17.78 2.75 27.98
C PHE A 91 18.46 3.70 27.01
N ASP A 92 19.78 3.57 26.94
CA ASP A 92 20.67 4.23 26.00
C ASP A 92 21.77 3.24 25.65
N ASP A 93 21.77 2.75 24.42
CA ASP A 93 22.71 1.76 23.90
C ASP A 93 24.14 2.31 23.80
N LYS A 94 24.29 3.63 23.55
CA LYS A 94 25.58 4.31 23.54
C LYS A 94 26.20 4.36 24.93
N LEU A 95 25.37 4.35 25.97
CA LEU A 95 25.81 4.25 27.37
C LEU A 95 25.88 2.80 27.88
N GLY A 96 25.71 1.81 26.98
CA GLY A 96 25.89 0.40 27.28
C GLY A 96 24.62 -0.36 27.70
N SER A 97 23.44 0.21 27.49
CA SER A 97 22.18 -0.50 27.76
C SER A 97 22.03 -1.69 26.81
N ARG A 98 21.51 -2.80 27.33
CA ARG A 98 21.26 -4.03 26.57
C ARG A 98 19.99 -4.72 27.04
N PHE A 99 19.44 -5.58 26.18
CA PHE A 99 18.32 -6.45 26.49
C PHE A 99 18.77 -7.75 27.16
N GLY A 100 17.81 -8.47 27.74
CA GLY A 100 17.99 -9.73 28.45
C GLY A 100 18.34 -9.55 29.92
N VAL A 101 18.70 -10.66 30.56
CA VAL A 101 19.02 -10.70 31.99
C VAL A 101 20.33 -9.97 32.28
N GLN A 102 20.31 -9.10 33.28
CA GLN A 102 21.47 -8.36 33.73
C GLN A 102 21.42 -8.06 35.24
N PRO A 103 22.59 -7.92 35.89
CA PRO A 103 22.64 -7.58 37.30
C PRO A 103 22.17 -6.13 37.52
N ILE A 104 21.43 -5.92 38.60
CA ILE A 104 21.08 -4.60 39.13
C ILE A 104 21.49 -4.55 40.60
N THR A 105 22.29 -3.54 40.93
CA THR A 105 22.89 -3.37 42.25
C THR A 105 22.34 -2.11 42.90
N PHE A 106 21.96 -2.23 44.15
CA PHE A 106 21.43 -1.14 44.97
C PHE A 106 22.33 -0.93 46.18
N GLU A 107 22.71 0.32 46.42
CA GLU A 107 23.52 0.72 47.58
C GLU A 107 22.63 1.52 48.53
N THR A 108 22.42 1.00 49.75
CA THR A 108 21.58 1.62 50.80
C THR A 108 22.41 2.00 52.04
N ALA A 109 21.75 2.44 53.11
CA ALA A 109 22.39 2.58 54.41
C ALA A 109 22.77 1.23 55.04
N ALA A 110 22.01 0.17 54.76
CA ALA A 110 22.23 -1.17 55.31
C ALA A 110 23.30 -1.99 54.55
N GLY A 111 23.67 -1.57 53.33
CA GLY A 111 24.70 -2.24 52.53
C GLY A 111 24.40 -2.22 51.04
N SER A 112 25.17 -3.00 50.27
CA SER A 112 24.98 -3.19 48.84
C SER A 112 24.41 -4.57 48.55
N PHE A 113 23.41 -4.65 47.68
CA PHE A 113 22.78 -5.89 47.26
C PHE A 113 22.54 -5.92 45.76
N THR A 114 22.77 -7.09 45.16
CA THR A 114 22.62 -7.33 43.72
C THR A 114 21.52 -8.34 43.46
N LYS A 115 20.66 -8.04 42.49
CA LYS A 115 19.65 -8.94 41.92
C LYS A 115 19.81 -9.02 40.41
N GLU A 116 19.06 -9.90 39.78
CA GLU A 116 18.93 -9.94 38.33
C GLU A 116 17.61 -9.30 37.91
N ILE A 117 17.65 -8.54 36.82
CA ILE A 117 16.47 -8.02 36.13
C ILE A 117 16.60 -8.31 34.64
N GLU A 118 15.52 -8.76 34.01
CA GLU A 118 15.47 -8.95 32.56
C GLU A 118 14.93 -7.69 31.88
N ILE A 119 15.70 -7.10 30.98
CA ILE A 119 15.22 -5.98 30.16
C ILE A 119 14.67 -6.50 28.85
N LEU A 120 13.35 -6.43 28.69
CA LEU A 120 12.64 -6.93 27.52
C LEU A 120 12.79 -5.96 26.35
N GLN A 121 12.94 -6.50 25.14
CA GLN A 121 12.94 -5.69 23.92
C GLN A 121 11.52 -5.30 23.54
N PRO A 122 11.20 -4.01 23.36
CA PRO A 122 9.89 -3.60 22.88
C PRO A 122 9.61 -4.07 21.44
N VAL A 123 8.33 -4.20 21.10
CA VAL A 123 7.89 -4.44 19.73
C VAL A 123 8.39 -3.30 18.83
N PRO A 124 8.98 -3.59 17.66
CA PRO A 124 9.40 -2.55 16.74
C PRO A 124 8.20 -1.78 16.19
N THR A 125 8.43 -0.54 15.77
CA THR A 125 7.41 0.25 15.06
C THR A 125 7.98 0.73 13.73
N ILE A 126 7.13 0.86 12.70
CA ILE A 126 7.48 1.48 11.44
C ILE A 126 6.59 2.70 11.26
N THR A 127 7.17 3.89 11.28
CA THR A 127 6.42 5.14 11.21
C THR A 127 6.40 5.68 9.79
N LYS A 128 7.55 5.70 9.11
CA LYS A 128 7.73 6.42 7.85
C LYS A 128 8.58 5.66 6.84
N THR A 129 8.34 5.94 5.57
CA THR A 129 9.19 5.53 4.44
C THR A 129 9.71 6.75 3.69
N ILE A 130 10.94 6.68 3.20
CA ILE A 130 11.59 7.75 2.44
C ILE A 130 12.24 7.15 1.18
N PRO A 131 11.74 7.48 -0.02
CA PRO A 131 10.56 8.32 -0.31
C PRO A 131 9.24 7.74 0.26
N GLU A 132 8.21 8.57 0.40
CA GLU A 132 6.89 8.12 0.87
C GLU A 132 6.27 7.12 -0.13
N ILE A 133 6.35 7.45 -1.42
CA ILE A 133 5.99 6.58 -2.54
C ILE A 133 7.28 5.92 -3.04
N ALA A 134 7.36 4.61 -2.86
CA ALA A 134 8.48 3.77 -3.22
C ALA A 134 8.47 3.42 -4.72
N THR A 135 9.65 3.40 -5.32
CA THR A 135 9.85 3.00 -6.71
C THR A 135 10.42 1.58 -6.75
N PRO A 136 9.80 0.63 -7.47
CA PRO A 136 10.39 -0.70 -7.68
C PRO A 136 11.82 -0.61 -8.21
N GLY A 137 12.71 -1.48 -7.72
CA GLY A 137 14.14 -1.47 -8.05
C GLY A 137 14.96 -0.38 -7.35
N SER A 138 14.36 0.51 -6.56
CA SER A 138 15.05 1.61 -5.87
C SER A 138 15.21 1.36 -4.36
N PRO A 139 16.19 2.00 -3.69
CA PRO A 139 16.29 1.95 -2.24
C PRO A 139 15.13 2.69 -1.57
N LEU A 140 14.68 2.16 -0.44
CA LEU A 140 13.66 2.75 0.42
C LEU A 140 14.19 2.79 1.86
N GLU A 141 14.25 3.97 2.43
CA GLU A 141 14.57 4.14 3.85
C GLU A 141 13.31 3.96 4.69
N ILE A 142 13.43 3.17 5.76
CA ILE A 142 12.37 2.84 6.70
C ILE A 142 12.76 3.43 8.05
N GLU A 143 11.93 4.31 8.60
CA GLU A 143 12.11 4.92 9.91
C GLU A 143 11.11 4.35 10.93
N GLY A 144 11.53 4.27 12.18
CA GLY A 144 10.76 3.67 13.25
C GLY A 144 11.48 3.62 14.58
N THR A 145 11.16 2.63 15.41
CA THR A 145 11.80 2.41 16.72
C THR A 145 12.09 0.94 16.98
N TRP A 146 13.09 0.67 17.83
CA TRP A 146 13.44 -0.66 18.34
C TRP A 146 13.91 -1.66 17.28
N PHE A 147 14.59 -1.18 16.23
CA PHE A 147 15.23 -1.98 15.18
C PHE A 147 16.53 -2.67 15.64
N TYR A 148 16.50 -3.29 16.81
CA TYR A 148 17.61 -4.09 17.34
C TYR A 148 17.47 -5.54 16.93
N ASN A 149 18.58 -6.15 16.50
CA ASN A 149 18.68 -7.58 16.16
C ASN A 149 17.56 -8.04 15.19
N ILE A 150 17.32 -7.29 14.12
CA ILE A 150 16.34 -7.67 13.10
C ILE A 150 16.67 -9.07 12.57
N SER A 151 15.76 -10.01 12.78
CA SER A 151 15.90 -11.41 12.39
C SER A 151 15.40 -11.68 10.97
N SER A 152 14.42 -10.90 10.50
CA SER A 152 13.94 -10.96 9.12
C SER A 152 13.24 -9.68 8.69
N ILE A 153 13.30 -9.41 7.39
CA ILE A 153 12.43 -8.45 6.71
C ILE A 153 11.86 -9.13 5.48
N THR A 154 10.55 -9.03 5.29
CA THR A 154 9.87 -9.49 4.09
C THR A 154 9.02 -8.39 3.49
N LEU A 155 8.88 -8.43 2.17
CA LEU A 155 7.91 -7.64 1.43
C LEU A 155 6.99 -8.60 0.68
N ASP A 156 5.70 -8.57 1.00
CA ASP A 156 4.69 -9.50 0.50
C ASP A 156 5.10 -10.98 0.66
N GLY A 157 5.66 -11.29 1.84
CA GLY A 157 6.17 -12.63 2.17
C GLY A 157 7.54 -13.00 1.57
N LYS A 158 8.07 -12.22 0.63
CA LYS A 158 9.40 -12.43 0.04
C LYS A 158 10.48 -11.82 0.92
N ALA A 159 11.47 -12.61 1.32
CA ALA A 159 12.60 -12.10 2.10
C ALA A 159 13.42 -11.09 1.30
N ILE A 160 13.77 -9.97 1.95
CA ILE A 160 14.59 -8.91 1.35
C ILE A 160 15.79 -8.58 2.25
N SER A 161 16.87 -8.11 1.62
CA SER A 161 18.04 -7.63 2.34
C SER A 161 17.81 -6.21 2.88
N TYR A 162 18.57 -5.86 3.91
CA TYR A 162 18.55 -4.52 4.48
C TYR A 162 19.95 -4.09 4.92
N THR A 163 20.14 -2.78 5.00
CA THR A 163 21.29 -2.14 5.64
C THR A 163 20.81 -1.41 6.87
N SER A 164 21.35 -1.75 8.04
CA SER A 164 21.04 -1.02 9.27
C SER A 164 21.79 0.31 9.31
N LYS A 165 21.08 1.43 9.55
CA LYS A 165 21.71 2.72 9.86
C LYS A 165 21.76 2.96 11.36
N SER A 166 20.68 2.63 12.06
CA SER A 166 20.53 2.79 13.50
C SER A 166 19.38 1.91 14.03
N SER A 167 19.14 1.95 15.33
CA SER A 167 17.97 1.33 15.96
C SER A 167 16.62 1.97 15.60
N SER A 168 16.62 3.00 14.77
CA SER A 168 15.43 3.73 14.30
C SER A 168 15.38 3.93 12.78
N SER A 169 16.39 3.46 12.04
CA SER A 169 16.42 3.60 10.58
C SER A 169 17.19 2.46 9.92
N ILE A 170 16.60 1.94 8.84
CA ILE A 170 17.21 0.95 7.93
C ILE A 170 16.96 1.36 6.47
N ILE A 171 17.75 0.83 5.55
CA ILE A 171 17.49 0.90 4.10
C ILE A 171 17.18 -0.50 3.59
N ILE A 172 16.13 -0.64 2.79
CA ILE A 172 15.82 -1.85 2.03
C ILE A 172 15.89 -1.56 0.53
N GLY A 173 16.09 -2.59 -0.29
CA GLY A 173 15.85 -2.52 -1.73
C GLY A 173 14.43 -2.95 -2.04
N VAL A 174 13.67 -2.13 -2.78
CA VAL A 174 12.33 -2.50 -3.24
C VAL A 174 12.49 -3.45 -4.42
N PRO A 175 11.97 -4.69 -4.37
CA PRO A 175 11.98 -5.61 -5.51
C PRO A 175 11.35 -4.98 -6.76
N GLU A 176 11.86 -5.30 -7.96
CA GLU A 176 11.31 -4.81 -9.23
C GLU A 176 9.87 -5.28 -9.49
N ASP A 177 9.49 -6.42 -8.92
CA ASP A 177 8.17 -7.03 -9.00
C ASP A 177 7.20 -6.54 -7.90
N ALA A 178 7.61 -5.59 -7.07
CA ALA A 178 6.76 -5.05 -6.01
C ALA A 178 5.61 -4.20 -6.60
N VAL A 179 4.41 -4.35 -6.03
CA VAL A 179 3.18 -3.74 -6.56
C VAL A 179 2.47 -2.89 -5.50
N PHE A 180 1.53 -2.06 -5.94
CA PHE A 180 0.65 -1.32 -5.03
C PHE A 180 0.01 -2.26 -4.00
N GLY A 181 0.13 -1.92 -2.72
CA GLY A 181 -0.43 -2.70 -1.62
C GLY A 181 0.53 -3.72 -0.97
N SER A 182 1.79 -3.82 -1.40
CA SER A 182 2.77 -4.72 -0.77
C SER A 182 2.95 -4.45 0.75
N GLU A 183 2.79 -5.51 1.57
CA GLU A 183 3.01 -5.45 3.02
C GLU A 183 4.49 -5.69 3.36
N LEU A 184 5.11 -4.71 4.00
CA LEU A 184 6.42 -4.84 4.64
C LEU A 184 6.25 -5.41 6.05
N VAL A 185 6.98 -6.48 6.36
CA VAL A 185 7.02 -7.10 7.68
C VAL A 185 8.45 -7.11 8.19
N LEU A 186 8.67 -6.56 9.39
CA LEU A 186 9.96 -6.52 10.08
C LEU A 186 9.84 -7.30 11.39
N THR A 187 10.75 -8.24 11.62
CA THR A 187 10.76 -9.09 12.82
C THR A 187 12.00 -8.84 13.66
N THR A 188 11.82 -8.66 14.96
CA THR A 188 12.87 -8.64 15.98
C THR A 188 12.52 -9.62 17.10
N PRO A 189 13.44 -9.91 18.04
CA PRO A 189 13.11 -10.67 19.25
C PRO A 189 11.98 -10.03 20.08
N GLY A 190 11.81 -8.72 20.00
CA GLY A 190 10.74 -7.99 20.69
C GLY A 190 9.36 -8.10 20.03
N GLY A 191 9.29 -8.56 18.78
CA GLY A 191 8.02 -8.77 18.07
C GLY A 191 8.08 -8.42 16.58
N ILE A 192 6.90 -8.17 16.00
CA ILE A 192 6.72 -7.92 14.57
C ILE A 192 6.12 -6.52 14.34
N ALA A 193 6.71 -5.77 13.42
CA ALA A 193 6.13 -4.55 12.85
C ALA A 193 5.65 -4.81 11.42
N LYS A 194 4.51 -4.23 11.05
CA LYS A 194 3.94 -4.33 9.70
C LYS A 194 3.61 -2.95 9.16
N LYS A 195 3.78 -2.74 7.85
CA LYS A 195 3.34 -1.53 7.14
C LYS A 195 3.10 -1.82 5.67
N VAL A 196 2.00 -1.33 5.11
CA VAL A 196 1.82 -1.30 3.65
C VAL A 196 2.66 -0.15 3.09
N ILE A 197 3.62 -0.47 2.23
CA ILE A 197 4.41 0.56 1.54
C ILE A 197 3.62 1.09 0.35
N GLN A 198 3.71 2.40 0.10
CA GLN A 198 3.06 3.00 -1.04
C GLN A 198 3.95 2.78 -2.26
N ILE A 199 3.43 2.12 -3.29
CA ILE A 199 4.07 1.93 -4.60
C ILE A 199 3.06 2.43 -5.64
N PRO A 200 3.45 3.14 -6.71
CA PRO A 200 2.50 3.58 -7.72
C PRO A 200 1.65 2.40 -8.24
N PRO A 201 0.35 2.59 -8.52
CA PRO A 201 -0.42 1.57 -9.21
C PRO A 201 0.22 1.26 -10.58
N PRO A 202 0.07 0.03 -11.10
CA PRO A 202 0.54 -0.29 -12.43
C PRO A 202 -0.03 0.71 -13.44
N VAL A 203 0.82 1.35 -14.24
CA VAL A 203 0.39 2.14 -15.39
C VAL A 203 0.05 1.14 -16.49
N THR A 204 -1.22 0.98 -16.85
CA THR A 204 -1.56 0.26 -18.09
C THR A 204 -1.10 1.14 -19.25
N PRO A 205 -0.12 0.71 -20.07
CA PRO A 205 0.29 1.51 -21.22
C PRO A 205 -0.89 1.59 -22.17
N GLU A 206 -1.21 2.81 -22.60
CA GLU A 206 -2.20 3.05 -23.63
C GLU A 206 -1.82 2.29 -24.91
N VAL A 207 -2.71 1.43 -25.39
CA VAL A 207 -2.52 0.71 -26.66
C VAL A 207 -3.12 1.56 -27.77
N ILE A 208 -2.33 1.95 -28.77
CA ILE A 208 -2.81 2.72 -29.93
C ILE A 208 -2.61 1.91 -31.20
N VAL A 209 -3.70 1.70 -31.94
CA VAL A 209 -3.71 1.05 -33.26
C VAL A 209 -4.12 2.09 -34.30
N ILE A 210 -3.21 2.44 -35.20
CA ILE A 210 -3.55 3.26 -36.37
C ILE A 210 -4.31 2.36 -37.34
N VAL A 211 -5.58 2.68 -37.58
CA VAL A 211 -6.41 1.96 -38.56
C VAL A 211 -6.05 2.46 -39.95
N SER A 212 -6.09 3.77 -40.17
CA SER A 212 -5.63 4.41 -41.40
C SER A 212 -5.37 5.89 -41.17
N ASP A 213 -4.31 6.40 -41.77
CA ASP A 213 -4.00 7.84 -41.88
C ASP A 213 -4.09 8.34 -43.32
N PHE A 214 -4.56 7.51 -44.26
CA PHE A 214 -4.64 7.81 -45.70
C PHE A 214 -3.31 8.24 -46.38
N ASP A 215 -2.19 8.14 -45.67
CA ASP A 215 -0.83 8.46 -46.11
C ASP A 215 0.06 7.21 -46.24
N GLY A 216 -0.53 6.03 -46.08
CA GLY A 216 0.12 4.74 -46.26
C GLY A 216 0.46 4.01 -44.96
N ASN A 217 0.14 4.58 -43.80
CA ASN A 217 0.28 3.88 -42.52
C ASN A 217 -1.07 3.32 -42.03
N GLY A 218 -0.95 2.41 -41.06
CA GLY A 218 -2.07 1.76 -40.39
C GLY A 218 -2.31 0.33 -40.86
N VAL A 219 -3.20 -0.35 -40.14
CA VAL A 219 -3.51 -1.77 -40.36
C VAL A 219 -4.55 -2.01 -41.46
N ARG A 220 -5.10 -0.93 -42.04
CA ARG A 220 -6.13 -0.94 -43.09
C ARG A 220 -5.91 0.21 -44.09
N THR A 221 -5.14 -0.03 -45.14
CA THR A 221 -4.73 1.03 -46.10
C THR A 221 -5.55 1.09 -47.39
N SER A 222 -6.38 0.08 -47.68
CA SER A 222 -7.13 -0.02 -48.95
C SER A 222 -8.63 0.24 -48.76
N TRP A 223 -9.02 1.51 -48.72
CA TRP A 223 -10.42 1.91 -48.52
C TRP A 223 -11.23 1.96 -49.82
N ASN A 224 -12.44 1.43 -49.77
CA ASN A 224 -13.39 1.44 -50.88
C ASN A 224 -14.77 1.88 -50.38
N SER A 225 -15.59 2.43 -51.27
CA SER A 225 -16.96 2.83 -51.00
C SER A 225 -17.99 1.82 -51.53
N TYR A 226 -19.20 1.85 -50.97
CA TYR A 226 -20.31 1.00 -51.35
C TYR A 226 -21.67 1.64 -51.04
N GLY A 227 -22.71 1.13 -51.68
CA GLY A 227 -24.09 1.60 -51.51
C GLY A 227 -24.36 2.90 -52.25
N ASP A 228 -25.25 3.71 -51.68
CA ASP A 228 -25.73 4.97 -52.24
C ASP A 228 -24.69 6.09 -52.07
N ILE A 229 -23.65 6.07 -52.90
CA ILE A 229 -22.53 7.04 -52.89
C ILE A 229 -22.51 7.79 -54.21
N ASP A 230 -22.26 9.11 -54.15
CA ASP A 230 -22.00 9.92 -55.35
C ASP A 230 -20.53 9.83 -55.77
N SER A 231 -19.61 10.06 -54.83
CA SER A 231 -18.18 9.88 -55.05
C SER A 231 -17.44 9.55 -53.76
N PHE A 232 -16.29 8.87 -53.91
CA PHE A 232 -15.37 8.58 -52.83
C PHE A 232 -13.92 8.74 -53.31
N ASN A 233 -13.08 9.42 -52.53
CA ASN A 233 -11.66 9.55 -52.82
C ASN A 233 -10.84 9.48 -51.52
N ALA A 234 -10.06 8.42 -51.35
CA ALA A 234 -9.19 8.17 -50.20
C ALA A 234 -7.84 8.92 -50.25
N ASN A 235 -7.59 9.73 -51.28
CA ASN A 235 -6.30 10.39 -51.52
C ASN A 235 -6.46 11.89 -51.76
N THR A 236 -7.41 12.53 -51.09
CA THR A 236 -7.62 13.97 -51.23
C THR A 236 -6.54 14.71 -50.44
N THR A 237 -5.83 15.66 -51.05
CA THR A 237 -4.74 16.37 -50.37
C THR A 237 -5.25 17.54 -49.52
N GLY A 238 -4.50 17.90 -48.46
CA GLY A 238 -4.80 19.04 -47.59
C GLY A 238 -5.64 18.69 -46.37
N GLY A 239 -5.49 17.47 -45.87
CA GLY A 239 -6.05 17.04 -44.59
C GLY A 239 -5.31 17.65 -43.40
N PRO A 240 -5.69 17.28 -42.17
CA PRO A 240 -4.95 17.63 -40.96
C PRO A 240 -3.50 17.16 -41.03
N THR A 241 -3.29 15.95 -41.56
CA THR A 241 -1.99 15.38 -41.87
C THR A 241 -2.07 14.80 -43.28
N GLY A 242 -1.36 15.39 -44.25
CA GLY A 242 -1.27 14.82 -45.60
C GLY A 242 -2.62 14.65 -46.32
N ASN A 243 -2.89 13.41 -46.72
CA ASN A 243 -4.09 13.00 -47.45
C ASN A 243 -5.26 12.69 -46.51
N TYR A 244 -6.48 12.74 -47.04
CA TYR A 244 -7.69 12.36 -46.32
C TYR A 244 -8.73 11.73 -47.26
N ALA A 245 -9.72 11.08 -46.66
CA ALA A 245 -10.85 10.52 -47.39
C ALA A 245 -12.00 11.53 -47.53
N THR A 246 -12.56 11.61 -48.73
CA THR A 246 -13.82 12.30 -49.02
C THR A 246 -14.89 11.29 -49.40
N LEU A 247 -16.10 11.46 -48.86
CA LEU A 247 -17.27 10.67 -49.23
C LEU A 247 -18.45 11.62 -49.45
N ALA A 248 -18.96 11.64 -50.67
CA ALA A 248 -20.07 12.49 -51.09
C ALA A 248 -21.35 11.68 -51.24
N TRP A 249 -22.45 12.25 -50.77
CA TRP A 249 -23.80 11.73 -50.96
C TRP A 249 -24.73 12.85 -51.42
N THR A 250 -25.45 12.59 -52.51
CA THR A 250 -26.35 13.54 -53.19
C THR A 250 -27.82 13.20 -53.01
N GLY A 251 -28.15 12.27 -52.10
CA GLY A 251 -29.53 11.99 -51.73
C GLY A 251 -30.12 10.70 -52.24
N SER A 252 -29.35 9.87 -52.94
CA SER A 252 -29.82 8.55 -53.36
C SER A 252 -30.22 7.72 -52.14
N THR A 253 -31.36 7.03 -52.24
CA THR A 253 -31.84 6.05 -51.26
C THR A 253 -32.14 4.70 -51.92
N ALA A 254 -31.52 4.42 -53.07
CA ALA A 254 -31.82 3.24 -53.87
C ALA A 254 -31.50 1.93 -53.13
N ASN A 255 -30.41 1.90 -52.37
CA ASN A 255 -29.99 0.74 -51.58
C ASN A 255 -30.40 0.86 -50.11
N GLY A 256 -30.61 2.08 -49.62
CA GLY A 256 -30.95 2.35 -48.21
C GLY A 256 -29.75 2.22 -47.26
N TYR A 257 -28.54 2.12 -47.81
CA TYR A 257 -27.29 2.23 -47.07
C TYR A 257 -26.22 2.87 -47.95
N ASN A 258 -25.22 3.47 -47.30
CA ASN A 258 -23.99 3.91 -47.92
C ASN A 258 -22.83 3.77 -46.93
N GLY A 259 -21.60 3.73 -47.45
CA GLY A 259 -20.43 3.79 -46.59
C GLY A 259 -19.12 3.58 -47.33
N SER A 260 -18.07 3.55 -46.54
CA SER A 260 -16.71 3.21 -46.94
C SER A 260 -16.04 2.35 -45.87
N SER A 261 -15.14 1.47 -46.30
CA SER A 261 -14.41 0.55 -45.44
C SER A 261 -13.15 0.06 -46.14
N ALA A 262 -12.16 -0.32 -45.36
CA ALA A 262 -11.02 -1.12 -45.82
C ALA A 262 -11.15 -2.62 -45.52
N GLY A 263 -12.36 -3.06 -45.19
CA GLY A 263 -12.72 -4.46 -44.99
C GLY A 263 -12.41 -5.00 -43.59
N GLY A 264 -13.05 -6.13 -43.28
CA GLY A 264 -12.76 -6.93 -42.08
C GLY A 264 -11.43 -7.69 -42.19
N GLY A 265 -11.02 -8.30 -41.07
CA GLY A 265 -9.80 -9.08 -40.99
C GLY A 265 -9.52 -9.55 -39.56
N THR A 266 -8.25 -9.54 -39.17
CA THR A 266 -7.87 -9.72 -37.76
C THR A 266 -8.42 -8.59 -36.90
N SER A 267 -8.75 -8.91 -35.65
CA SER A 267 -9.10 -7.90 -34.64
C SER A 267 -8.04 -6.81 -34.53
N PHE A 268 -8.47 -5.59 -34.23
CA PHE A 268 -7.57 -4.46 -34.01
C PHE A 268 -6.81 -4.57 -32.69
N LEU A 269 -7.49 -4.99 -31.63
CA LEU A 269 -6.93 -5.14 -30.29
C LEU A 269 -6.63 -6.60 -29.97
N SER A 270 -5.77 -6.81 -28.97
CA SER A 270 -5.47 -8.15 -28.46
C SER A 270 -6.65 -8.72 -27.66
N ALA A 271 -6.67 -10.05 -27.48
CA ALA A 271 -7.75 -10.73 -26.78
C ALA A 271 -7.90 -10.35 -25.29
N SER A 272 -6.93 -9.65 -24.68
CA SER A 272 -7.02 -9.15 -23.30
C SER A 272 -7.64 -7.76 -23.18
N ASN A 273 -7.88 -7.06 -24.30
CA ASN A 273 -8.42 -5.70 -24.33
C ASN A 273 -9.91 -5.71 -24.67
N THR A 274 -10.75 -6.17 -23.73
CA THR A 274 -12.17 -6.46 -24.01
C THR A 274 -13.13 -5.32 -23.63
N ASP A 275 -12.71 -4.40 -22.76
CA ASP A 275 -13.59 -3.39 -22.17
C ASP A 275 -13.92 -2.22 -23.13
N ALA A 276 -15.17 -2.11 -23.55
CA ALA A 276 -15.66 -1.05 -24.41
C ALA A 276 -15.62 0.35 -23.76
N ALA A 277 -15.73 0.46 -22.43
CA ALA A 277 -15.67 1.74 -21.73
C ALA A 277 -14.24 2.31 -21.67
N LYS A 278 -13.24 1.45 -21.85
CA LYS A 278 -11.81 1.78 -21.93
C LYS A 278 -11.28 1.89 -23.36
N THR A 279 -12.15 1.68 -24.34
CA THR A 279 -11.77 1.68 -25.76
C THR A 279 -12.36 2.88 -26.47
N PHE A 280 -11.54 3.55 -27.28
CA PHE A 280 -11.91 4.75 -28.00
C PHE A 280 -11.56 4.63 -29.49
N ILE A 281 -12.39 5.22 -30.34
CA ILE A 281 -12.04 5.57 -31.71
C ILE A 281 -11.79 7.06 -31.76
N ASP A 282 -10.59 7.44 -32.20
CA ASP A 282 -10.32 8.81 -32.62
C ASP A 282 -10.34 8.88 -34.15
N ILE A 283 -10.99 9.91 -34.66
CA ILE A 283 -11.07 10.19 -36.09
C ILE A 283 -11.08 11.70 -36.28
N ASP A 284 -10.22 12.20 -37.16
CA ASP A 284 -10.31 13.59 -37.58
C ASP A 284 -11.44 13.72 -38.59
N VAL A 285 -12.32 14.69 -38.37
CA VAL A 285 -13.53 14.88 -39.17
C VAL A 285 -13.74 16.33 -39.57
N SER A 286 -14.31 16.50 -40.76
CA SER A 286 -14.79 17.75 -41.31
C SER A 286 -15.91 17.45 -42.31
N ALA A 287 -16.62 18.47 -42.79
CA ALA A 287 -17.59 18.34 -43.86
C ALA A 287 -17.65 19.60 -44.71
N ASN A 288 -18.38 19.53 -45.84
CA ASN A 288 -18.70 20.72 -46.64
C ASN A 288 -19.76 21.62 -45.99
N VAL A 289 -20.56 21.11 -45.05
CA VAL A 289 -21.68 21.83 -44.44
C VAL A 289 -21.92 21.39 -43.00
N VAL A 290 -22.25 22.35 -42.14
CA VAL A 290 -22.67 22.09 -40.75
C VAL A 290 -23.93 21.24 -40.74
N GLY A 291 -23.99 20.26 -39.83
CA GLY A 291 -25.11 19.34 -39.71
C GLY A 291 -24.97 18.07 -40.54
N ALA A 292 -23.99 17.98 -41.45
CA ALA A 292 -23.69 16.71 -42.14
C ALA A 292 -23.45 15.59 -41.11
N GLN A 293 -24.02 14.42 -41.37
CA GLN A 293 -24.15 13.38 -40.35
C GLN A 293 -23.31 12.17 -40.69
N PHE A 294 -22.31 11.91 -39.85
CA PHE A 294 -21.48 10.71 -39.92
C PHE A 294 -22.23 9.52 -39.36
N ALA A 295 -22.08 8.39 -40.04
CA ALA A 295 -22.38 7.06 -39.53
C ALA A 295 -21.07 6.29 -39.35
N ILE A 296 -20.66 6.06 -38.11
CA ILE A 296 -19.53 5.19 -37.78
C ILE A 296 -20.09 3.82 -37.43
N GLN A 297 -19.69 2.79 -38.16
CA GLN A 297 -20.15 1.43 -37.90
C GLN A 297 -18.98 0.48 -37.67
N LEU A 298 -19.20 -0.52 -36.84
CA LEU A 298 -18.22 -1.54 -36.49
C LEU A 298 -18.76 -2.90 -36.90
N ASN A 299 -17.90 -3.74 -37.47
CA ASN A 299 -18.14 -5.17 -37.49
C ASN A 299 -17.14 -5.87 -36.56
N THR A 300 -17.56 -7.03 -36.09
CA THR A 300 -16.76 -7.91 -35.22
C THR A 300 -16.52 -9.26 -35.87
N ILE A 301 -15.47 -9.95 -35.42
CA ILE A 301 -15.14 -11.30 -35.91
C ILE A 301 -16.22 -12.35 -35.59
N ASP A 302 -17.09 -12.10 -34.60
CA ASP A 302 -18.25 -12.94 -34.28
C ASP A 302 -19.51 -12.56 -35.06
N GLY A 303 -19.40 -11.66 -36.04
CA GLY A 303 -20.49 -11.32 -36.95
C GLY A 303 -21.53 -10.37 -36.36
N LYS A 304 -21.21 -9.68 -35.27
CA LYS A 304 -22.06 -8.60 -34.73
C LYS A 304 -21.67 -7.26 -35.34
N ASP A 305 -22.65 -6.39 -35.41
CA ASP A 305 -22.52 -5.04 -35.92
C ASP A 305 -23.00 -4.00 -34.93
N TYR A 306 -22.36 -2.83 -35.00
CA TYR A 306 -22.66 -1.71 -34.12
C TYR A 306 -22.59 -0.39 -34.89
N GLY A 307 -23.25 0.64 -34.40
CA GLY A 307 -23.20 1.98 -34.98
C GLY A 307 -23.24 3.11 -33.96
N TYR A 308 -22.58 4.20 -34.33
CA TYR A 308 -22.60 5.49 -33.64
C TYR A 308 -22.71 6.60 -34.68
N ASN A 309 -23.75 7.42 -34.54
CA ASN A 309 -24.05 8.49 -35.49
C ASN A 309 -23.86 9.85 -34.80
N PHE A 310 -23.28 10.82 -35.50
CA PHE A 310 -23.14 12.18 -34.99
C PHE A 310 -23.17 13.22 -36.11
N LYS A 311 -23.54 14.45 -35.76
CA LYS A 311 -23.52 15.60 -36.68
C LYS A 311 -22.25 16.41 -36.47
N VAL A 312 -21.64 16.89 -37.56
CA VAL A 312 -20.59 17.91 -37.46
C VAL A 312 -21.19 19.26 -37.10
N THR A 313 -20.57 19.94 -36.14
CA THR A 313 -21.02 21.25 -35.63
C THR A 313 -20.29 22.42 -36.29
N ASP A 314 -19.17 22.16 -36.95
CA ASP A 314 -18.39 23.11 -37.73
C ASP A 314 -17.76 22.39 -38.94
N THR A 315 -17.24 23.18 -39.88
CA THR A 315 -16.58 22.66 -41.09
C THR A 315 -15.06 22.63 -40.99
N ASN A 316 -14.49 23.03 -39.84
CA ASN A 316 -13.06 22.92 -39.60
C ASN A 316 -12.71 21.46 -39.29
N TRP A 317 -11.43 21.12 -39.39
CA TRP A 317 -10.96 19.82 -38.94
C TRP A 317 -10.99 19.76 -37.40
N THR A 318 -11.62 18.73 -36.86
CA THR A 318 -11.65 18.44 -35.43
C THR A 318 -11.46 16.95 -35.20
N THR A 319 -10.76 16.58 -34.12
CA THR A 319 -10.68 15.18 -33.70
C THR A 319 -11.94 14.82 -32.91
N LYS A 320 -12.65 13.80 -33.38
CA LYS A 320 -13.79 13.20 -32.68
C LYS A 320 -13.33 11.94 -31.96
N THR A 321 -13.36 11.98 -30.62
CA THR A 321 -13.18 10.79 -29.77
C THR A 321 -14.54 10.17 -29.47
N ILE A 322 -14.67 8.86 -29.71
CA ILE A 322 -15.89 8.08 -29.52
C ILE A 322 -15.55 6.90 -28.63
N THR A 323 -16.21 6.75 -27.48
CA THR A 323 -16.06 5.53 -26.67
C THR A 323 -16.88 4.40 -27.28
N LEU A 324 -16.34 3.18 -27.31
CA LEU A 324 -17.06 2.02 -27.83
C LEU A 324 -18.31 1.70 -27.00
N ALA A 325 -18.35 2.12 -25.73
CA ALA A 325 -19.52 1.96 -24.87
C ALA A 325 -20.75 2.77 -25.34
N ASP A 326 -20.56 3.82 -26.15
CA ASP A 326 -21.65 4.66 -26.66
C ASP A 326 -22.32 4.08 -27.92
N PHE A 327 -21.76 3.02 -28.50
CA PHE A 327 -22.33 2.39 -29.68
C PHE A 327 -23.65 1.67 -29.36
N LYS A 328 -24.48 1.52 -30.39
CA LYS A 328 -25.71 0.71 -30.35
C LYS A 328 -25.59 -0.46 -31.32
N ASP A 329 -26.28 -1.55 -31.03
CA ASP A 329 -26.39 -2.69 -31.95
C ASP A 329 -27.19 -2.35 -33.23
N ASN A 330 -27.26 -3.30 -34.16
CA ASN A 330 -28.00 -3.20 -35.41
C ASN A 330 -27.63 -1.92 -36.19
N TYR A 331 -26.33 -1.75 -36.45
CA TYR A 331 -25.76 -0.60 -37.15
C TYR A 331 -26.16 0.77 -36.58
N GLY A 332 -26.41 0.85 -35.27
CA GLY A 332 -26.76 2.10 -34.58
C GLY A 332 -28.26 2.31 -34.38
N PHE A 333 -29.10 1.39 -34.86
CA PHE A 333 -30.56 1.50 -34.85
C PHE A 333 -31.25 0.73 -33.74
N GLY A 334 -30.53 -0.11 -32.98
CA GLY A 334 -31.12 -0.86 -31.87
C GLY A 334 -30.72 -0.33 -30.49
N LEU A 335 -30.45 -1.25 -29.57
CA LEU A 335 -30.20 -0.96 -28.16
C LEU A 335 -28.74 -0.60 -27.89
N PRO A 336 -28.43 0.07 -26.75
CA PRO A 336 -27.06 0.28 -26.32
C PRO A 336 -26.26 -1.04 -26.30
N ALA A 337 -25.05 -1.01 -26.86
CA ALA A 337 -24.21 -2.18 -27.05
C ALA A 337 -23.46 -2.59 -25.77
N THR A 338 -24.18 -2.88 -24.69
CA THR A 338 -23.59 -3.15 -23.35
C THR A 338 -22.77 -4.44 -23.29
N THR A 339 -22.76 -5.25 -24.35
CA THR A 339 -22.00 -6.51 -24.47
C THR A 339 -20.91 -6.44 -25.54
N LEU A 340 -20.61 -5.25 -26.05
CA LEU A 340 -19.56 -5.06 -27.05
C LEU A 340 -18.20 -5.43 -26.46
N ASP A 341 -17.58 -6.47 -27.01
CA ASP A 341 -16.20 -6.86 -26.70
C ASP A 341 -15.25 -6.15 -27.66
N ALA A 342 -14.50 -5.19 -27.13
CA ALA A 342 -13.60 -4.35 -27.92
C ALA A 342 -12.52 -5.15 -28.65
N SER A 343 -12.11 -6.31 -28.11
CA SER A 343 -11.11 -7.19 -28.71
C SER A 343 -11.61 -7.89 -29.99
N LYS A 344 -12.92 -7.83 -30.27
CA LYS A 344 -13.53 -8.51 -31.42
C LYS A 344 -13.72 -7.59 -32.62
N VAL A 345 -13.60 -6.27 -32.44
CA VAL A 345 -13.75 -5.30 -33.52
C VAL A 345 -12.66 -5.51 -34.56
N ASN A 346 -13.06 -5.72 -35.81
CA ASN A 346 -12.13 -6.01 -36.92
C ASN A 346 -12.34 -5.16 -38.17
N GLU A 347 -13.39 -4.35 -38.17
CA GLU A 347 -13.72 -3.44 -39.27
C GLU A 347 -14.31 -2.14 -38.70
N ILE A 348 -13.87 -1.01 -39.26
CA ILE A 348 -14.51 0.30 -39.06
C ILE A 348 -15.03 0.75 -40.42
N LYS A 349 -16.26 1.24 -40.43
CA LYS A 349 -16.94 1.79 -41.60
C LYS A 349 -17.32 3.24 -41.33
N VAL A 350 -17.18 4.08 -42.35
CA VAL A 350 -17.53 5.49 -42.30
C VAL A 350 -18.50 5.79 -43.44
N GLY A 351 -19.69 6.30 -43.11
CA GLY A 351 -20.74 6.64 -44.07
C GLY A 351 -21.50 7.89 -43.67
N ILE A 352 -22.57 8.19 -44.43
CA ILE A 352 -23.48 9.30 -44.19
C ILE A 352 -24.86 8.75 -43.83
N VAL A 353 -25.46 9.25 -42.76
CA VAL A 353 -26.84 8.88 -42.40
C VAL A 353 -27.82 9.44 -43.43
N GLN A 354 -28.59 8.56 -44.09
CA GLN A 354 -29.45 8.93 -45.22
C GLN A 354 -30.85 9.43 -44.82
N SER A 355 -31.23 9.30 -43.54
CA SER A 355 -32.55 9.67 -43.04
C SER A 355 -32.63 11.11 -42.51
N ASP A 356 -31.60 11.93 -42.74
CA ASP A 356 -31.48 13.27 -42.17
C ASP A 356 -30.97 14.30 -43.21
N THR A 357 -30.94 15.56 -42.81
CA THR A 357 -30.46 16.73 -43.57
C THR A 357 -29.19 17.29 -42.92
N PRO A 358 -28.31 17.99 -43.67
CA PRO A 358 -28.43 18.44 -45.05
C PRO A 358 -28.05 17.38 -46.09
N ASN A 359 -28.66 17.50 -47.27
CA ASN A 359 -28.37 16.71 -48.45
C ASN A 359 -28.46 17.65 -49.67
N PRO A 360 -27.42 17.76 -50.52
CA PRO A 360 -26.20 16.96 -50.55
C PRO A 360 -25.24 17.25 -49.39
N SER A 361 -24.42 16.26 -49.05
CA SER A 361 -23.37 16.38 -48.04
C SER A 361 -22.11 15.63 -48.46
N VAL A 362 -20.96 16.19 -48.11
CA VAL A 362 -19.64 15.59 -48.29
C VAL A 362 -18.95 15.56 -46.93
N ILE A 363 -18.73 14.36 -46.41
CA ILE A 363 -17.94 14.16 -45.21
C ILE A 363 -16.48 13.96 -45.57
N LYS A 364 -15.61 14.43 -44.68
CA LYS A 364 -14.15 14.33 -44.80
C LYS A 364 -13.61 13.70 -43.54
N PHE A 365 -12.72 12.74 -43.66
CA PHE A 365 -12.16 12.07 -42.49
C PHE A 365 -10.73 11.59 -42.70
N ASP A 366 -10.00 11.55 -41.60
CA ASP A 366 -8.58 11.21 -41.55
C ASP A 366 -8.17 10.64 -40.17
N ASN A 367 -6.96 10.11 -40.05
CA ASN A 367 -6.29 9.71 -38.81
C ASN A 367 -7.13 8.80 -37.89
N ILE A 368 -7.73 7.74 -38.46
CA ILE A 368 -8.56 6.80 -37.72
C ILE A 368 -7.66 5.94 -36.82
N LYS A 369 -7.89 6.00 -35.51
CA LYS A 369 -7.16 5.23 -34.50
C LYS A 369 -8.12 4.53 -33.55
N ILE A 370 -7.70 3.37 -33.05
CA ILE A 370 -8.31 2.73 -31.88
C ILE A 370 -7.33 2.85 -30.72
N ARG A 371 -7.81 3.28 -29.55
CA ARG A 371 -7.04 3.39 -28.30
C ARG A 371 -7.67 2.55 -27.20
N TYR A 372 -6.86 1.96 -26.32
CA TYR A 372 -7.30 1.20 -25.14
C TYR A 372 -6.52 1.63 -23.89
N GLU A 373 -7.23 1.94 -22.79
CA GLU A 373 -6.67 2.51 -21.54
C GLU A 373 -6.77 1.58 -20.31
#